data_AF-A0A3P9L4V4-F1
#
_entry.id   AF-A0A3P9L4V4-F1
#
_cell.length_a   1.000
_cell.length_b   1.000
_cell.length_c   1.000
_cell.angle_alpha   90.00
_cell.angle_beta   90.00
_cell.angle_gamma   90.00
#
_symmetry.space_group_name_H-M   'P 1'
#
loop_
_entity.id
_entity.type
_entity.pdbx_description
1 polymer ?
#
loop_
_entity_poly.entity_id
_entity_poly.type
_entity_poly.pdbx_seq_one_letter_code
_entity_poly.pdbx_strand_id
1 'polypeptide(L)'
;MGSDPGLPCPDLECSICFTQFNNVFRCPKMLHCKHTFCLECLARINVKSAEPNAIQCPLCRGLTTLPTLGLPKLATDSDVLSYLPAAMQRVYTEESCFCDVSEPNQPDAERRTSQLNNAGQRGI
;
A
#
# COMPACT_ATOMS: atom_id res chain seq x y z
N MET A 1 -11.49 12.60 36.56
CA MET A 1 -11.44 11.64 35.44
C MET A 1 -10.47 12.26 34.44
N GLY A 2 -9.16 12.09 34.59
CA GLY A 2 -8.48 10.81 34.35
C GLY A 2 -8.20 10.74 32.86
N SER A 3 -7.18 11.48 32.43
CA SER A 3 -6.65 11.55 31.07
C SER A 3 -6.15 10.17 30.63
N ASP A 4 -6.79 9.62 29.60
CA ASP A 4 -6.19 8.58 28.77
C ASP A 4 -5.46 9.28 27.62
N PRO A 5 -4.11 9.36 27.61
CA PRO A 5 -3.38 9.68 26.40
C PRO A 5 -3.23 8.40 25.58
N GLY A 6 -4.35 7.72 25.33
CA GLY A 6 -4.42 6.71 24.29
C GLY A 6 -4.12 7.43 23.00
N LEU A 7 -2.95 7.15 22.45
CA LEU A 7 -2.57 7.58 21.11
C LEU A 7 -3.81 7.42 20.22
N PRO A 8 -4.35 8.50 19.63
CA PRO A 8 -5.47 8.35 18.72
C PRO A 8 -4.99 7.44 17.60
N CYS A 9 -5.66 6.31 17.41
CA CYS A 9 -5.44 5.48 16.24
C CYS A 9 -5.55 6.41 15.03
N PRO A 10 -4.55 6.44 14.14
CA PRO A 10 -4.62 7.34 13.00
C PRO A 10 -5.79 6.96 12.12
N ASP A 11 -6.42 7.95 11.48
CA ASP A 11 -7.50 7.71 10.54
C ASP A 11 -6.97 6.86 9.38
N LEU A 12 -7.41 5.61 9.28
CA LEU A 12 -6.99 4.68 8.23
C LEU A 12 -7.79 4.84 6.93
N GLU A 13 -8.62 5.88 6.86
CA GLU A 13 -9.52 6.17 5.75
C GLU A 13 -9.31 7.59 5.25
N CYS A 14 -9.49 7.77 3.95
CA CYS A 14 -9.38 9.09 3.34
C CYS A 14 -10.59 9.95 3.66
N SER A 15 -10.39 11.17 4.14
CA SER A 15 -11.47 12.13 4.46
C SER A 15 -12.22 12.70 3.24
N ILE A 16 -11.79 12.39 2.02
CA ILE A 16 -12.46 12.82 0.76
C ILE A 16 -13.38 11.72 0.23
N CYS A 17 -12.89 10.47 0.17
CA CYS A 17 -13.64 9.35 -0.40
C CYS A 17 -14.14 8.35 0.65
N PHE A 18 -13.86 8.58 1.94
CA PHE A 18 -14.26 7.75 3.08
C PHE A 18 -13.96 6.27 2.86
N THR A 19 -12.81 6.00 2.27
CA THR A 19 -12.38 4.64 1.94
C THR A 19 -11.01 4.39 2.55
N GLN A 20 -10.80 3.15 3.01
CA GLN A 20 -9.52 2.70 3.56
C GLN A 20 -8.34 2.96 2.62
N PHE A 21 -7.25 3.48 3.18
CA PHE A 21 -5.99 3.68 2.49
C PHE A 21 -5.39 2.35 2.02
N ASN A 22 -4.57 2.39 0.98
CA ASN A 22 -3.82 1.24 0.49
C ASN A 22 -2.41 1.62 0.03
N ASN A 23 -1.61 0.67 -0.44
CA ASN A 23 -0.26 0.88 -0.99
C ASN A 23 -0.21 1.16 -2.51
N VAL A 24 -1.35 1.41 -3.15
CA VAL A 24 -1.46 1.64 -4.60
C VAL A 24 -2.15 2.99 -4.83
N PHE A 25 -3.34 3.02 -5.42
CA PHE A 25 -4.07 4.24 -5.76
C PHE A 25 -4.57 5.02 -4.55
N ARG A 26 -4.71 4.37 -3.39
CA ARG A 26 -5.13 5.00 -2.13
C ARG A 26 -3.96 5.12 -1.15
N CYS A 27 -2.73 5.26 -1.65
CA CYS A 27 -1.59 5.64 -0.81
C CYS A 27 -1.91 6.88 0.04
N PRO A 28 -1.69 6.84 1.37
CA PRO A 28 -1.92 7.99 2.25
C PRO A 28 -0.80 9.01 2.02
N LYS A 29 -1.02 9.98 1.13
CA LYS A 29 -0.04 11.03 0.82
C LYS A 29 -0.24 12.20 1.77
N MET A 30 0.84 12.63 2.40
CA MET A 30 0.87 13.75 3.34
C MET A 30 1.26 15.04 2.60
N LEU A 31 0.45 16.08 2.79
CA LEU A 31 0.70 17.43 2.32
C LEU A 31 1.65 18.19 3.26
N HIS A 32 2.17 19.36 2.85
CA HIS A 32 3.08 20.15 3.71
C HIS A 32 2.43 20.51 5.06
N CYS A 33 1.12 20.74 5.03
CA CYS A 33 0.29 21.09 6.18
C CYS A 33 -0.02 19.90 7.10
N LYS A 34 0.61 18.73 6.87
CA LYS A 34 0.43 17.49 7.64
C LYS A 34 -0.93 16.79 7.51
N HIS A 35 -1.79 17.27 6.63
CA HIS A 35 -3.01 16.53 6.28
C HIS A 35 -2.71 15.42 5.27
N THR A 36 -3.34 14.27 5.49
CA THR A 36 -3.15 13.05 4.71
C THR A 36 -4.39 12.71 3.89
N PHE A 37 -4.21 12.39 2.61
CA PHE A 37 -5.30 12.02 1.70
C PHE A 37 -4.86 10.93 0.72
N CYS A 38 -5.84 10.28 0.08
CA CYS A 38 -5.57 9.22 -0.88
C CYS A 38 -4.95 9.79 -2.16
N LEU A 39 -3.94 9.11 -2.73
CA LEU A 39 -3.29 9.53 -3.98
C LEU A 39 -4.29 9.80 -5.11
N GLU A 40 -5.27 8.92 -5.29
CA GLU A 40 -6.35 9.06 -6.28
C GLU A 40 -7.16 10.35 -6.08
N CYS A 41 -7.45 10.68 -4.82
CA CYS A 41 -8.23 11.85 -4.44
C CYS A 41 -7.47 13.13 -4.78
N LEU A 42 -6.18 13.18 -4.41
CA LEU A 42 -5.29 14.28 -4.76
C LEU A 42 -5.11 14.41 -6.27
N ALA A 43 -5.01 13.29 -7.00
CA ALA A 43 -4.89 13.30 -8.46
C ALA A 43 -6.12 13.90 -9.12
N ARG A 44 -7.33 13.50 -8.69
CA ARG A 44 -8.59 14.06 -9.19
C ARG A 44 -8.72 15.56 -8.93
N ILE A 45 -8.20 16.04 -7.79
CA ILE A 45 -8.16 17.47 -7.46
C ILE A 45 -7.16 18.20 -8.36
N ASN A 46 -5.93 17.67 -8.48
CA ASN A 46 -4.87 18.32 -9.24
C ASN A 46 -5.20 18.41 -10.75
N VAL A 47 -5.87 17.39 -11.32
CA VAL A 47 -6.32 17.42 -12.72
C VAL A 47 -7.27 18.58 -13.02
N LYS A 48 -8.00 19.08 -12.01
CA LYS A 48 -8.90 20.23 -12.14
C LYS A 48 -8.22 21.56 -11.79
N SER A 49 -6.98 21.53 -11.31
CA SER A 49 -6.21 22.72 -10.92
C SER A 49 -5.65 23.43 -12.15
N ALA A 50 -5.64 24.76 -12.14
CA ALA A 50 -4.89 25.55 -13.12
C ALA A 50 -3.37 25.46 -12.90
N GLU A 51 -2.95 25.12 -11.68
CA GLU A 51 -1.56 24.99 -11.26
C GLU A 51 -1.24 23.50 -11.07
N PRO A 52 -0.65 22.80 -12.07
CA PRO A 52 -0.37 21.37 -11.97
C PRO A 52 0.81 21.04 -11.05
N ASN A 53 1.63 22.05 -10.72
CA ASN A 53 2.83 21.93 -9.90
C ASN A 53 2.57 22.14 -8.40
N ALA A 54 1.34 22.46 -8.02
CA ALA A 54 0.98 22.70 -6.62
C ALA A 54 -0.44 22.21 -6.34
N ILE A 55 -0.65 21.67 -5.14
CA ILE A 55 -1.97 21.25 -4.68
C ILE A 55 -2.37 22.00 -3.42
N GLN A 56 -3.61 22.49 -3.41
CA GLN A 56 -4.20 23.13 -2.25
C GLN A 56 -4.88 22.10 -1.35
N CYS A 57 -4.58 22.14 -0.05
CA CYS A 57 -5.21 21.25 0.93
C CYS A 57 -6.73 21.49 1.02
N PRO A 58 -7.58 20.46 0.90
CA PRO A 58 -9.03 20.59 1.06
C PRO A 58 -9.50 21.02 2.46
N LEU A 59 -8.69 20.76 3.50
CA LEU A 59 -9.04 21.05 4.89
C LEU A 59 -8.60 22.45 5.33
N CYS A 60 -7.34 22.80 5.09
CA CYS A 60 -6.76 24.05 5.60
C CYS A 60 -6.34 25.04 4.51
N ARG A 61 -6.58 24.74 3.24
CA ARG A 61 -6.20 25.59 2.09
C ARG A 61 -4.71 25.88 1.94
N GLY A 62 -3.84 25.20 2.69
CA GLY A 62 -2.39 25.30 2.55
C GLY A 62 -1.89 24.75 1.21
N LEU A 63 -0.94 25.45 0.57
CA LEU A 63 -0.36 25.08 -0.73
C LEU A 63 0.85 24.16 -0.61
N THR A 64 0.76 22.97 -1.19
CA THR A 64 1.88 22.01 -1.27
C THR A 64 2.48 22.05 -2.66
N THR A 65 3.76 22.39 -2.77
CA THR A 65 4.49 22.26 -4.02
C THR A 65 4.75 20.78 -4.32
N LEU A 66 4.54 20.38 -5.56
CA LEU A 66 4.73 19.00 -5.99
C LEU A 66 6.18 18.78 -6.45
N PRO A 67 6.78 17.61 -6.17
CA PRO A 67 8.08 17.25 -6.71
C PRO A 67 8.00 17.01 -8.22
N THR A 68 9.15 16.85 -8.89
CA THR A 68 9.25 16.64 -10.35
C THR A 68 8.40 15.46 -10.86
N LEU A 69 8.23 14.41 -10.05
CA LEU A 69 7.42 13.23 -10.38
C LEU A 69 5.94 13.37 -9.93
N GLY A 70 5.54 14.55 -9.47
CA GLY A 70 4.17 14.88 -9.09
C GLY A 70 3.69 14.22 -7.79
N LEU A 71 2.38 14.01 -7.69
CA LEU A 71 1.69 13.48 -6.50
C LEU A 71 2.20 12.11 -6.01
N PRO A 72 2.53 11.13 -6.86
CA PRO A 72 3.02 9.83 -6.40
C PRO A 72 4.28 9.92 -5.52
N LYS A 73 5.10 10.95 -5.73
CA LYS A 73 6.36 11.15 -5.01
C LYS A 73 6.24 12.06 -3.78
N LEU A 74 5.04 12.53 -3.44
CA LEU A 74 4.81 13.18 -2.15
C LEU A 74 5.17 12.26 -0.98
N ALA A 75 5.41 12.84 0.19
CA ALA A 75 5.61 12.07 1.41
C ALA A 75 4.40 11.15 1.64
N THR A 76 4.65 9.90 1.99
CA THR A 76 3.61 8.97 2.42
C THR A 76 3.59 8.96 3.93
N ASP A 77 2.40 8.94 4.52
CA ASP A 77 2.21 8.86 5.96
C ASP A 77 2.55 7.45 6.44
N SER A 78 3.77 7.30 6.95
CA SER A 78 4.30 6.01 7.43
C SER A 78 3.57 5.51 8.66
N ASP A 79 3.05 6.41 9.50
CA ASP A 79 2.28 6.04 10.69
C ASP A 79 1.00 5.33 10.23
N VAL A 80 0.20 5.98 9.38
CA VAL A 80 -1.01 5.38 8.78
C VAL A 80 -0.70 4.05 8.11
N LEU A 81 0.35 3.99 7.26
CA LEU A 81 0.73 2.75 6.58
C LEU A 81 1.06 1.61 7.56
N SER A 82 1.76 1.90 8.66
CA SER A 82 2.17 0.88 9.62
C SER A 82 1.00 0.18 10.33
N TYR A 83 -0.14 0.87 10.45
CA TYR A 83 -1.38 0.32 11.01
C TYR A 83 -2.24 -0.43 9.98
N LEU A 84 -1.97 -0.32 8.68
CA LEU A 84 -2.68 -1.09 7.65
C LEU A 84 -2.28 -2.57 7.68
N PRO A 85 -3.13 -3.50 7.20
CA PRO A 85 -2.75 -4.92 7.10
C PRO A 85 -1.49 -5.12 6.25
N ALA A 86 -0.65 -6.10 6.61
CA ALA A 86 0.66 -6.35 5.97
C ALA A 86 0.61 -6.45 4.42
N ALA A 87 -0.47 -7.03 3.87
CA ALA A 87 -0.69 -7.11 2.42
C ALA A 87 -0.74 -5.74 1.72
N MET A 88 -1.00 -4.69 2.49
CA MET A 88 -1.27 -3.33 2.05
C MET A 88 -0.17 -2.33 2.48
N GLN A 89 0.90 -2.80 3.13
CA GLN A 89 2.03 -1.97 3.58
C GLN A 89 3.14 -1.84 2.52
N ARG A 90 3.14 -2.70 1.48
CA ARG A 90 4.21 -2.76 0.47
C ARG A 90 4.05 -1.63 -0.56
N VAL A 91 4.67 -0.47 -0.33
CA VAL A 91 4.65 0.64 -1.31
C VAL A 91 5.37 0.18 -2.58
N TYR A 92 4.65 0.14 -3.71
CA TYR A 92 5.27 -0.11 -5.02
C TYR A 92 6.07 1.14 -5.42
N THR A 93 7.37 1.15 -5.12
CA THR A 93 8.30 2.11 -5.71
C THR A 93 8.87 1.53 -7.00
N GLU A 94 9.18 2.36 -7.99
CA GLU A 94 9.71 1.91 -9.29
C GLU A 94 11.11 1.26 -9.20
N GLU A 95 11.66 1.08 -8.00
CA GLU A 95 12.87 0.31 -7.72
C GLU A 95 12.57 -1.12 -7.25
N SER A 96 11.30 -1.53 -7.17
CA SER A 96 10.91 -2.90 -6.86
C SER A 96 10.50 -3.66 -8.11
N CYS A 97 11.43 -3.83 -9.06
CA CYS A 97 11.44 -5.05 -9.86
C CYS A 97 12.14 -6.13 -9.04
N PHE A 98 11.50 -6.55 -7.95
CA PHE A 98 11.88 -7.78 -7.27
C PHE A 98 10.81 -8.80 -7.65
N CYS A 99 11.21 -9.76 -8.46
CA CYS A 99 10.46 -10.97 -8.75
C CYS A 99 10.11 -11.70 -7.44
N ASP A 100 8.97 -11.38 -6.85
CA ASP A 100 8.37 -12.15 -5.78
C ASP A 100 7.03 -12.70 -6.28
N VAL A 101 7.11 -13.66 -7.20
CA VAL A 101 6.10 -14.70 -7.30
C VAL A 101 6.39 -15.66 -6.14
N SER A 102 5.97 -15.30 -4.93
CA SER A 102 5.82 -16.27 -3.86
C SER A 102 4.40 -16.84 -3.98
N GLU A 103 4.34 -18.05 -4.54
CA GLU A 103 3.13 -18.87 -4.72
C GLU A 103 2.22 -18.90 -3.48
N PRO A 104 0.89 -18.91 -3.64
CA PRO A 104 -0.03 -19.13 -2.54
C PRO A 104 0.11 -20.57 -2.03
N ASN A 105 0.68 -20.71 -0.84
CA ASN A 105 0.71 -21.96 -0.09
C ASN A 105 -0.69 -22.26 0.47
N GLN A 106 -1.31 -23.37 0.04
CA GLN A 106 -2.21 -24.14 0.90
C GLN A 106 -2.05 -25.66 0.70
N PRO A 107 -2.32 -26.46 1.75
CA PRO A 107 -1.73 -27.78 1.96
C PRO A 107 -2.74 -28.96 1.94
N ASP A 108 -2.18 -30.16 2.04
CA ASP A 108 -2.73 -31.46 2.49
C ASP A 108 -3.80 -32.20 1.65
N ALA A 109 -3.40 -33.34 1.08
CA ALA A 109 -4.07 -34.63 1.28
C ALA A 109 -3.23 -35.80 0.75
N GLU A 110 -2.94 -36.75 1.63
CA GLU A 110 -2.16 -37.95 1.43
C GLU A 110 -2.79 -38.96 0.45
N ARG A 111 -1.90 -39.82 -0.09
CA ARG A 111 -1.97 -41.31 -0.02
C ARG A 111 -2.20 -42.07 -1.34
N ARG A 112 -1.32 -43.09 -1.49
CA ARG A 112 -1.41 -44.33 -2.31
C ARG A 112 -0.92 -44.15 -3.76
N THR A 113 0.05 -44.89 -4.28
CA THR A 113 0.59 -46.20 -3.91
C THR A 113 1.93 -46.43 -4.61
N SER A 114 2.88 -46.96 -3.85
CA SER A 114 4.11 -47.61 -4.29
C SER A 114 3.81 -48.95 -5.00
N GLN A 115 4.79 -49.47 -5.74
CA GLN A 115 4.86 -50.78 -6.48
C GLN A 115 4.41 -50.64 -7.96
N LEU A 116 5.22 -50.88 -9.00
CA LEU A 116 6.18 -51.97 -9.22
C LEU A 116 7.37 -51.50 -10.10
N ASN A 117 8.59 -51.63 -9.61
CA ASN A 117 9.78 -51.81 -10.44
C ASN A 117 10.87 -52.49 -9.60
N ASN A 118 10.74 -53.81 -9.48
CA ASN A 118 11.81 -54.63 -8.92
C ASN A 118 12.52 -55.41 -10.03
N ALA A 119 13.84 -55.25 -10.02
CA ALA A 119 14.89 -56.13 -10.51
C ALA A 119 14.85 -56.59 -11.97
N GLY A 120 15.72 -55.96 -12.77
CA GLY A 120 16.62 -56.74 -13.59
C GLY A 120 17.63 -57.46 -12.71
N GLN A 121 17.80 -58.77 -12.90
CA GLN A 121 19.02 -59.49 -12.53
C GLN A 121 19.12 -60.83 -13.29
N ARG A 122 20.11 -60.88 -14.21
CA ARG A 122 21.07 -61.99 -14.49
C ARG A 122 20.42 -63.32 -14.97
N GLY A 123 20.66 -63.79 -16.18
CA GLY A 123 21.98 -64.14 -16.73
C GLY A 123 22.19 -65.65 -16.63
N ILE A 124 22.07 -66.37 -17.74
CA ILE A 124 22.86 -67.51 -18.23
C ILE A 124 22.52 -67.73 -19.70
#